data_AF-A0A944PDE5-F1
#
_entry.id   AF-A0A944PDE5-F1
#
_cell.length_a   1.000
_cell.length_b   1.000
_cell.length_c   1.000
_cell.angle_alpha   90.00
_cell.angle_beta   90.00
_cell.angle_gamma   90.00
#
_symmetry.space_group_name_H-M   'P 1'
#
loop_
_entity.id
_entity.type
_entity.pdbx_description
1 polymer ?
#
loop_
_entity_poly.entity_id
_entity_poly.type
_entity_poly.pdbx_seq_one_letter_code
_entity_poly.pdbx_strand_id
1 'polypeptide(L)'
;MTSSPTPGLTRFNTLDDSAATAELHEVCASSAWVSKLLAQRPFTSVDTLFSANEAAMAELTAEDLAEAMGGHAPIGRPKPGDPTSAREQRGMAGASEELKTELLELNLAYQDKFGHVFLICATGATGEFMRDAVKVRIENSPEQEREIARGELVKINRIRLTRLVESAEGE
;
A
#
# COMPACT_ATOMS: atom_id res chain seq x y z
N MET A 1 28.23 -4.07 -7.48
CA MET A 1 28.42 -4.46 -6.07
C MET A 1 27.17 -5.18 -5.64
N THR A 2 27.23 -6.50 -5.41
CA THR A 2 26.08 -7.26 -4.92
C THR A 2 25.94 -6.96 -3.43
N SER A 3 24.99 -6.10 -3.07
CA SER A 3 24.65 -5.85 -1.67
C SER A 3 24.20 -7.17 -1.05
N SER A 4 24.86 -7.62 0.01
CA SER A 4 24.42 -8.80 0.75
C SER A 4 22.97 -8.60 1.20
N PRO A 5 22.12 -9.64 1.15
CA PRO A 5 20.75 -9.53 1.61
C PRO A 5 20.73 -9.09 3.08
N THR A 6 19.85 -8.15 3.43
CA THR A 6 19.65 -7.74 4.82
C THR A 6 19.19 -8.94 5.66
N PRO A 7 19.44 -8.97 6.98
CA PRO A 7 19.00 -10.06 7.84
C PRO A 7 17.50 -10.39 7.70
N GLY A 8 16.63 -9.38 7.59
CA GLY A 8 15.19 -9.59 7.37
C GLY A 8 14.85 -10.20 6.01
N LEU A 9 15.55 -9.82 4.93
CA LEU A 9 15.37 -10.47 3.63
C LEU A 9 15.77 -11.94 3.67
N THR A 10 16.86 -12.25 4.38
CA THR A 10 17.30 -13.64 4.58
C THR A 10 16.24 -14.43 5.35
N ARG A 11 15.68 -13.87 6.45
CA ARG A 11 14.55 -14.48 7.17
C ARG A 11 13.40 -14.78 6.22
N PHE A 12 12.90 -13.76 5.53
CA PHE A 12 11.74 -13.88 4.64
C PHE A 12 11.93 -14.96 3.56
N ASN A 13 13.12 -15.06 2.97
CA ASN A 13 13.46 -16.10 2.00
C ASN A 13 13.46 -17.53 2.59
N THR A 14 13.64 -17.67 3.91
CA THR A 14 13.70 -18.97 4.60
C THR A 14 12.38 -19.40 5.24
N LEU A 15 11.38 -18.51 5.31
CA LEU A 15 10.04 -18.85 5.78
C LEU A 15 9.40 -19.91 4.88
N ASP A 16 8.65 -20.83 5.48
CA ASP A 16 7.74 -21.67 4.71
C ASP A 16 6.69 -20.84 3.96
N ASP A 17 6.04 -21.47 2.98
CA ASP A 17 5.09 -20.77 2.10
C ASP A 17 3.90 -20.19 2.87
N SER A 18 3.46 -20.83 3.95
CA SER A 18 2.33 -20.34 4.75
C SER A 18 2.70 -19.08 5.52
N ALA A 19 3.85 -19.08 6.20
CA ALA A 19 4.33 -17.94 6.96
C ALA A 19 4.67 -16.75 6.04
N ALA A 20 5.30 -16.99 4.90
CA ALA A 20 5.61 -15.93 3.95
C ALA A 20 4.35 -15.35 3.28
N THR A 21 3.35 -16.19 3.00
CA THR A 21 2.04 -15.73 2.51
C THR A 21 1.38 -14.79 3.51
N ALA A 22 1.43 -15.12 4.80
CA ALA A 22 0.91 -14.24 5.85
C ALA A 22 1.65 -12.90 5.90
N GLU A 23 3.00 -12.89 5.91
CA GLU A 23 3.77 -11.64 5.89
C GLU A 23 3.50 -10.79 4.64
N LEU A 24 3.29 -11.43 3.47
CA LEU A 24 2.96 -10.72 2.23
C LEU A 24 1.52 -10.16 2.26
N HIS A 25 0.57 -10.81 2.93
CA HIS A 25 -0.78 -10.28 3.10
C HIS A 25 -0.84 -9.05 4.01
N GLU A 26 0.06 -8.94 4.98
CA GLU A 26 0.24 -7.70 5.75
C GLU A 26 0.77 -6.53 4.88
N VAL A 27 1.46 -6.85 3.77
CA VAL A 27 1.90 -5.84 2.80
C VAL A 27 0.76 -5.44 1.88
N CYS A 28 0.09 -6.39 1.24
CA CYS A 28 -0.94 -6.17 0.23
C CYS A 28 -2.04 -7.22 0.33
N ALA A 29 -3.30 -6.78 0.33
CA ALA A 29 -4.44 -7.69 0.46
C ALA A 29 -4.65 -8.59 -0.77
N SER A 30 -4.14 -8.22 -1.95
CA SER A 30 -4.37 -8.97 -3.18
C SER A 30 -3.70 -10.35 -3.17
N SER A 31 -4.49 -11.42 -3.24
CA SER A 31 -4.00 -12.79 -3.31
C SER A 31 -3.17 -13.04 -4.57
N ALA A 32 -3.53 -12.42 -5.71
CA ALA A 32 -2.77 -12.53 -6.94
C ALA A 32 -1.37 -11.92 -6.81
N TRP A 33 -1.25 -10.75 -6.18
CA TRP A 33 0.05 -10.14 -5.92
C TRP A 33 0.90 -10.97 -4.95
N VAL A 34 0.28 -11.48 -3.87
CA VAL A 34 0.96 -12.35 -2.89
C VAL A 34 1.51 -13.60 -3.56
N SER A 35 0.70 -14.30 -4.36
CA SER A 35 1.11 -15.50 -5.09
C SER A 35 2.28 -15.22 -6.05
N LYS A 36 2.25 -14.09 -6.78
CA LYS A 36 3.33 -13.68 -7.69
C LYS A 36 4.66 -13.43 -6.98
N LEU A 37 4.65 -12.82 -5.78
CA LEU A 37 5.86 -12.60 -5.01
C LEU A 37 6.37 -13.89 -4.37
N LEU A 38 5.47 -14.71 -3.84
CA LEU A 38 5.81 -15.99 -3.23
C LEU A 38 6.55 -16.89 -4.23
N ALA A 39 6.06 -16.95 -5.47
CA ALA A 39 6.66 -17.74 -6.55
C ALA A 39 8.04 -17.25 -7.02
N GLN A 40 8.42 -16.03 -6.68
CA GLN A 40 9.72 -15.44 -7.05
C GLN A 40 10.79 -15.59 -5.95
N ARG A 41 10.42 -16.15 -4.78
CA ARG A 41 11.41 -16.45 -3.75
C ARG A 41 12.34 -17.59 -4.20
N PRO A 42 13.62 -17.59 -3.78
CA PRO A 42 14.27 -16.57 -2.95
C PRO A 42 14.74 -15.34 -3.75
N PHE A 43 14.58 -14.15 -3.16
CA PHE A 43 15.10 -12.90 -3.71
C PHE A 43 16.59 -12.73 -3.40
N THR A 44 17.39 -12.34 -4.39
CA THR A 44 18.84 -12.18 -4.22
C THR A 44 19.23 -10.85 -3.59
N SER A 45 18.37 -9.84 -3.72
CA SER A 45 18.54 -8.52 -3.10
C SER A 45 17.19 -7.84 -2.83
N VAL A 46 17.20 -6.79 -2.00
CA VAL A 46 16.02 -5.94 -1.77
C VAL A 46 15.54 -5.30 -3.08
N ASP A 47 16.45 -4.93 -3.98
CA ASP A 47 16.08 -4.39 -5.29
C ASP A 47 15.30 -5.41 -6.13
N THR A 48 15.70 -6.69 -6.12
CA THR A 48 14.94 -7.73 -6.84
C THR A 48 13.53 -7.94 -6.28
N LEU A 49 13.36 -7.79 -4.96
CA LEU A 49 12.04 -7.81 -4.31
C LEU A 49 11.19 -6.59 -4.72
N PHE A 50 11.79 -5.40 -4.82
CA PHE A 50 11.06 -4.21 -5.29
C PHE A 50 10.68 -4.30 -6.77
N SER A 51 11.56 -4.81 -7.62
CA SER A 51 11.23 -5.08 -9.02
C SER A 51 10.10 -6.10 -9.15
N ALA A 52 10.07 -7.13 -8.29
CA ALA A 52 8.98 -8.10 -8.25
C ALA A 52 7.65 -7.46 -7.82
N ASN A 53 7.67 -6.55 -6.84
CA ASN A 53 6.47 -5.76 -6.46
C ASN A 53 5.93 -4.94 -7.64
N GLU A 54 6.81 -4.23 -8.36
CA GLU A 54 6.43 -3.42 -9.52
C GLU A 54 5.84 -4.29 -10.65
N ALA A 55 6.51 -5.39 -11.00
CA ALA A 55 6.04 -6.32 -12.04
C ALA A 55 4.71 -6.98 -11.65
N ALA A 56 4.59 -7.47 -10.41
CA ALA A 56 3.36 -8.10 -9.95
C ALA A 56 2.18 -7.11 -9.91
N MET A 57 2.42 -5.86 -9.52
CA MET A 57 1.40 -4.81 -9.59
C MET A 57 0.99 -4.48 -11.03
N ALA A 58 1.92 -4.44 -11.98
CA ALA A 58 1.61 -4.16 -13.38
C ALA A 58 0.69 -5.22 -14.02
N GLU A 59 0.82 -6.47 -13.58
CA GLU A 59 0.04 -7.60 -14.09
C GLU A 59 -1.34 -7.77 -13.44
N LEU A 60 -1.66 -7.01 -12.38
CA LEU A 60 -2.94 -7.14 -11.69
C LEU A 60 -4.11 -6.71 -12.57
N THR A 61 -5.16 -7.54 -12.57
CA THR A 61 -6.44 -7.21 -13.18
C THR A 61 -7.18 -6.14 -12.38
N ALA A 62 -8.31 -5.67 -12.89
CA ALA A 62 -9.18 -4.75 -12.16
C ALA A 62 -9.72 -5.35 -10.85
N GLU A 63 -10.00 -6.65 -10.83
CA GLU A 63 -10.50 -7.35 -9.64
C GLU A 63 -9.41 -7.48 -8.59
N ASP A 64 -8.20 -7.87 -8.99
CA ASP A 64 -7.05 -7.97 -8.09
C ASP A 64 -6.71 -6.61 -7.47
N LEU A 65 -6.81 -5.52 -8.25
CA LEU A 65 -6.64 -4.16 -7.74
C LEU A 65 -7.74 -3.77 -6.75
N ALA A 66 -8.99 -4.15 -7.00
CA ALA A 66 -10.09 -3.89 -6.09
C ALA A 66 -9.89 -4.63 -4.76
N GLU A 67 -9.42 -5.89 -4.81
CA GLU A 67 -9.03 -6.66 -3.63
C GLU A 67 -7.89 -5.97 -2.85
N ALA A 68 -6.82 -5.55 -3.55
CA ALA A 68 -5.72 -4.80 -2.93
C ALA A 68 -6.24 -3.56 -2.20
N MET A 69 -7.06 -2.75 -2.87
CA MET A 69 -7.63 -1.52 -2.30
C MET A 69 -8.58 -1.79 -1.12
N GLY A 70 -9.31 -2.90 -1.13
CA GLY A 70 -10.21 -3.31 -0.04
C GLY A 70 -9.49 -3.53 1.31
N GLY A 71 -8.18 -3.79 1.28
CA GLY A 71 -7.35 -3.86 2.49
C GLY A 71 -7.15 -2.52 3.20
N HIS A 72 -7.35 -1.38 2.52
CA HIS A 72 -6.98 -0.06 3.04
C HIS A 72 -8.11 0.65 3.79
N ALA A 73 -7.74 1.39 4.83
CA ALA A 73 -8.65 2.30 5.53
C ALA A 73 -8.72 3.67 4.83
N PRO A 74 -9.88 4.35 4.81
CA PRO A 74 -10.00 5.70 4.27
C PRO A 74 -9.05 6.70 4.94
N ILE A 75 -8.58 7.71 4.18
CA ILE A 75 -7.67 8.72 4.73
C ILE A 75 -8.34 9.50 5.88
N GLY A 76 -7.64 9.61 7.01
CA GLY A 76 -8.13 10.29 8.21
C GLY A 76 -9.03 9.44 9.09
N ARG A 77 -9.24 8.17 8.73
CA ARG A 77 -10.03 7.19 9.50
C ARG A 77 -9.31 5.84 9.57
N PRO A 78 -8.13 5.76 10.21
CA PRO A 78 -7.47 4.48 10.42
C PRO A 78 -8.38 3.52 11.18
N LYS A 79 -8.36 2.23 10.82
CA LYS A 79 -9.13 1.20 11.53
C LYS A 79 -8.64 1.13 12.99
N PRO A 80 -9.52 1.08 13.99
CA PRO A 80 -9.10 0.85 15.37
C PRO A 80 -8.28 -0.44 15.47
N GLY A 81 -7.10 -0.38 16.10
CA GLY A 81 -6.19 -1.52 16.20
C GLY A 81 -5.32 -1.77 14.97
N ASP A 82 -5.30 -0.88 13.97
CA ASP A 82 -4.39 -0.93 12.82
C ASP A 82 -3.25 0.10 12.98
N PRO A 83 -2.15 -0.28 13.66
CA PRO A 83 -1.02 0.62 13.86
C PRO A 83 -0.31 0.98 12.55
N THR A 84 -0.43 0.15 11.50
CA THR A 84 0.18 0.41 10.20
C THR A 84 -0.55 1.54 9.48
N SER A 85 -1.88 1.47 9.39
CA SER A 85 -2.69 2.56 8.83
C SER A 85 -2.51 3.86 9.61
N ALA A 86 -2.54 3.80 10.94
CA ALA A 86 -2.32 4.98 11.78
C ALA A 86 -0.93 5.62 11.55
N ARG A 87 0.11 4.80 11.41
CA ARG A 87 1.49 5.24 11.14
C ARG A 87 1.64 5.87 9.75
N GLU A 88 1.02 5.26 8.74
CA GLU A 88 1.10 5.73 7.35
C GLU A 88 0.38 7.06 7.15
N GLN A 89 -0.73 7.28 7.84
CA GLN A 89 -1.54 8.49 7.70
C GLN A 89 -1.29 9.54 8.80
N ARG A 90 -0.12 9.51 9.47
CA ARG A 90 0.22 10.43 10.58
C ARG A 90 0.10 11.92 10.25
N GLY A 91 0.21 12.31 8.98
CA GLY A 91 -0.04 13.67 8.53
C GLY A 91 -1.45 14.19 8.83
N MET A 92 -2.42 13.30 9.07
CA MET A 92 -3.78 13.65 9.48
C MET A 92 -3.95 13.88 10.98
N ALA A 93 -3.01 13.46 11.83
CA ALA A 93 -3.17 13.55 13.27
C ALA A 93 -3.20 15.01 13.77
N GLY A 94 -2.46 15.90 13.11
CA GLY A 94 -2.42 17.33 13.41
C GLY A 94 -3.33 18.21 12.54
N ALA A 95 -4.14 17.61 11.66
CA ALA A 95 -5.05 18.36 10.79
C ALA A 95 -6.15 19.05 11.60
N SER A 96 -6.61 20.22 11.13
CA SER A 96 -7.77 20.90 11.72
C SER A 96 -9.05 20.10 11.52
N GLU A 97 -10.07 20.34 12.36
CA GLU A 97 -11.36 19.67 12.24
C GLU A 97 -12.08 20.02 10.93
N GLU A 98 -11.88 21.23 10.43
CA GLU A 98 -12.38 21.66 9.12
C GLU A 98 -11.75 20.84 8.00
N LEU A 99 -10.43 20.64 8.03
CA LEU A 99 -9.72 19.84 7.02
C LEU A 99 -10.12 18.37 7.09
N LYS A 100 -10.31 17.81 8.29
CA LYS A 100 -10.80 16.43 8.45
C LYS A 100 -12.23 16.27 7.92
N THR A 101 -13.09 17.25 8.16
CA THR A 101 -14.48 17.25 7.66
C THR A 101 -14.51 17.36 6.13
N GLU A 102 -13.75 18.27 5.56
CA GLU A 102 -13.63 18.43 4.10
C GLU A 102 -13.08 17.15 3.46
N LEU A 103 -12.03 16.56 4.03
CA LEU A 103 -11.44 15.34 3.50
C LEU A 103 -12.39 14.15 3.58
N LEU A 104 -13.22 14.09 4.63
CA LEU A 104 -14.28 13.09 4.73
C LEU A 104 -15.29 13.22 3.59
N GLU A 105 -15.81 14.42 3.35
CA GLU A 105 -16.77 14.68 2.26
C GLU A 105 -16.17 14.28 0.91
N LEU A 106 -14.91 14.64 0.67
CA LEU A 106 -14.18 14.28 -0.55
C LEU A 106 -13.98 12.76 -0.67
N ASN A 107 -13.66 12.06 0.44
CA ASN A 107 -13.54 10.60 0.43
C ASN A 107 -14.86 9.91 0.10
N LEU A 108 -15.99 10.41 0.61
CA LEU A 108 -17.31 9.86 0.34
C LEU A 108 -17.71 10.08 -1.12
N ALA A 109 -17.52 11.30 -1.65
CA ALA A 109 -17.78 11.61 -3.05
C ALA A 109 -16.87 10.78 -3.99
N TYR A 110 -15.61 10.60 -3.63
CA TYR A 110 -14.68 9.76 -4.38
C TYR A 110 -15.14 8.29 -4.40
N GLN A 111 -15.56 7.75 -3.26
CA GLN A 111 -16.08 6.38 -3.17
C GLN A 111 -17.36 6.17 -3.98
N ASP A 112 -18.27 7.15 -3.95
CA ASP A 112 -19.49 7.11 -4.76
C ASP A 112 -19.16 7.08 -6.26
N LYS A 113 -18.18 7.88 -6.71
CA LYS A 113 -17.77 7.95 -8.11
C LYS A 113 -17.02 6.71 -8.59
N PHE A 114 -16.04 6.21 -7.83
CA PHE A 114 -15.11 5.17 -8.28
C PHE A 114 -15.37 3.78 -7.70
N GLY A 115 -16.21 3.66 -6.66
CA GLY A 115 -16.55 2.40 -6.02
C GLY A 115 -15.45 1.84 -5.09
N HIS A 116 -14.41 2.62 -4.79
CA HIS A 116 -13.33 2.24 -3.89
C HIS A 116 -12.79 3.43 -3.10
N VAL A 117 -12.02 3.16 -2.04
CA VAL A 117 -11.41 4.21 -1.22
C VAL A 117 -10.44 5.08 -2.02
N PHE A 118 -10.31 6.36 -1.64
CA PHE A 118 -9.25 7.22 -2.14
C PHE A 118 -7.90 6.68 -1.65
N LEU A 119 -7.14 6.09 -2.57
CA LEU A 119 -5.84 5.50 -2.26
C LEU A 119 -4.70 6.46 -2.61
N ILE A 120 -3.85 6.76 -1.63
CA ILE A 120 -2.62 7.53 -1.80
C ILE A 120 -1.55 7.04 -0.82
N CYS A 121 -0.29 7.06 -1.23
CA CYS A 121 0.85 6.84 -0.36
C CYS A 121 0.97 8.02 0.63
N ALA A 122 0.28 7.90 1.77
CA ALA A 122 0.19 8.93 2.79
C ALA A 122 1.49 9.13 3.61
N THR A 123 2.43 8.18 3.56
CA THR A 123 3.66 8.24 4.36
C THR A 123 4.46 9.50 3.98
N GLY A 124 4.62 10.41 4.93
CA GLY A 124 5.34 11.68 4.74
C GLY A 124 4.50 12.80 4.13
N ALA A 125 3.24 12.54 3.75
CA ALA A 125 2.32 13.55 3.23
C ALA A 125 1.62 14.33 4.36
N THR A 126 1.28 15.59 4.10
CA THR A 126 0.43 16.40 5.00
C THR A 126 -1.06 16.18 4.69
N GLY A 127 -1.93 16.56 5.62
CA GLY A 127 -3.38 16.53 5.40
C GLY A 127 -3.82 17.40 4.21
N GLU A 128 -3.24 18.58 4.08
CA GLU A 128 -3.51 19.51 2.96
C GLU A 128 -3.11 18.89 1.63
N PHE A 129 -1.95 18.23 1.56
CA PHE A 129 -1.52 17.56 0.35
C PHE A 129 -2.50 16.46 -0.06
N MET A 130 -2.95 15.62 0.89
CA MET A 130 -3.91 14.56 0.61
C MET A 130 -5.28 15.12 0.18
N ARG A 131 -5.72 16.22 0.81
CA ARG A 131 -6.94 16.96 0.45
C ARG A 131 -6.86 17.55 -0.96
N ASP A 132 -5.76 18.20 -1.30
CA ASP A 132 -5.55 18.77 -2.63
C ASP A 132 -5.45 17.67 -3.69
N ALA A 133 -4.80 16.54 -3.37
CA ALA A 133 -4.70 15.40 -4.26
C ALA A 133 -6.06 14.78 -4.59
N VAL A 134 -6.94 14.57 -3.60
CA VAL A 134 -8.29 14.01 -3.88
C VAL A 134 -9.14 14.99 -4.69
N LYS A 135 -9.02 16.31 -4.47
CA LYS A 135 -9.72 17.34 -5.26
C LYS A 135 -9.34 17.32 -6.75
N VAL A 136 -8.08 17.04 -7.05
CA VAL A 136 -7.63 16.91 -8.45
C VAL A 136 -8.07 15.56 -9.02
N ARG A 137 -7.88 14.48 -8.26
CA ARG A 137 -8.09 13.11 -8.74
C ARG A 137 -9.56 12.75 -8.90
N ILE A 138 -10.45 13.39 -8.15
CA ILE A 138 -11.89 13.17 -8.29
C ILE A 138 -12.42 13.57 -9.66
N GLU A 139 -11.72 14.42 -10.42
CA GLU A 139 -12.11 14.83 -11.77
C GLU A 139 -11.67 13.84 -12.87
N ASN A 140 -10.83 12.83 -12.53
CA ASN A 140 -10.33 11.86 -13.50
C ASN A 140 -11.42 10.93 -14.05
N SER A 141 -11.12 10.28 -15.18
CA SER A 141 -11.88 9.11 -15.62
C SER A 141 -11.57 7.89 -14.73
N PRO A 142 -12.49 6.91 -14.62
CA PRO A 142 -12.24 5.68 -13.85
C PRO A 142 -11.01 4.88 -14.30
N GLU A 143 -10.66 4.92 -15.59
CA GLU A 143 -9.50 4.23 -16.14
C GLU A 143 -8.20 4.92 -15.71
N GLN A 144 -8.15 6.26 -15.85
CA GLN A 144 -6.99 7.04 -15.43
C GLN A 144 -6.76 6.92 -13.92
N GLU A 145 -7.84 7.01 -13.14
CA GLU A 145 -7.74 6.96 -11.68
C GLU A 145 -7.26 5.60 -11.16
N ARG A 146 -7.67 4.52 -11.83
CA ARG A 146 -7.22 3.16 -11.51
C ARG A 146 -5.73 2.98 -11.73
N GLU A 147 -5.17 3.53 -12.80
CA GLU A 147 -3.72 3.47 -13.04
C GLU A 147 -2.93 4.35 -12.07
N ILE A 148 -3.50 5.48 -11.64
CA ILE A 148 -2.92 6.25 -10.53
C ILE A 148 -2.93 5.43 -9.25
N ALA A 149 -4.06 4.80 -8.90
CA ALA A 149 -4.18 3.96 -7.70
C ALA A 149 -3.19 2.78 -7.74
N ARG A 150 -2.97 2.14 -8.89
CA ARG A 150 -1.93 1.12 -9.08
C ARG A 150 -0.54 1.66 -8.74
N GLY A 151 -0.20 2.85 -9.23
CA GLY A 151 1.06 3.52 -8.89
C GLY A 151 1.19 3.84 -7.40
N GLU A 152 0.10 4.20 -6.73
CA GLU A 152 0.08 4.40 -5.27
C GLU A 152 0.27 3.10 -4.50
N LEU A 153 -0.34 1.98 -4.92
CA LEU A 153 -0.10 0.65 -4.34
C LEU A 153 1.36 0.24 -4.45
N VAL A 154 2.01 0.46 -5.60
CA VAL A 154 3.45 0.17 -5.76
C VAL A 154 4.28 0.90 -4.69
N LYS A 155 4.01 2.19 -4.46
CA LYS A 155 4.71 3.00 -3.45
C LYS A 155 4.45 2.50 -2.03
N ILE A 156 3.19 2.23 -1.70
CA ILE A 156 2.79 1.75 -0.37
C ILE A 156 3.43 0.38 -0.08
N ASN A 157 3.32 -0.55 -1.03
CA ASN A 157 3.90 -1.88 -0.91
C ASN A 157 5.42 -1.80 -0.76
N ARG A 158 6.10 -0.92 -1.50
CA ARG A 158 7.55 -0.72 -1.34
C ARG A 158 7.91 -0.30 0.09
N ILE A 159 7.19 0.65 0.69
CA ILE A 159 7.44 1.09 2.08
C ILE A 159 7.22 -0.05 3.08
N ARG A 160 6.16 -0.85 2.88
CA ARG A 160 5.86 -1.99 3.76
C ARG A 160 6.87 -3.12 3.59
N LEU A 161 7.29 -3.42 2.36
CA LEU A 161 8.36 -4.38 2.06
C LEU A 161 9.70 -3.96 2.67
N THR A 162 10.05 -2.66 2.62
CA THR A 162 11.24 -2.14 3.31
C THR A 162 11.22 -2.52 4.78
N ARG A 163 10.09 -2.30 5.47
CA ARG A 163 9.95 -2.67 6.89
C ARG A 163 10.11 -4.18 7.09
N LEU A 164 9.45 -4.99 6.26
CA LEU A 164 9.52 -6.45 6.31
C LEU A 164 10.96 -6.98 6.23
N VAL A 165 11.79 -6.40 5.36
CA VAL A 165 13.19 -6.84 5.13
C VAL A 165 14.21 -6.16 6.05
N GLU A 166 13.82 -5.10 6.76
CA GLU A 166 14.62 -4.45 7.80
C GLU A 166 14.39 -5.07 9.17
N SER A 167 13.14 -5.41 9.52
CA SER A 167 12.82 -6.16 10.73
C SER A 167 13.53 -7.51 10.68
N ALA A 168 14.32 -7.84 11.71
CA ALA A 168 14.98 -9.15 11.81
C ALA A 168 14.13 -10.18 12.58
N GLU A 169 13.14 -9.72 13.34
CA GLU A 169 12.26 -10.53 14.18
C GLU A 169 10.79 -10.25 13.79
N GLY A 170 9.95 -11.30 13.80
CA GLY A 170 8.52 -11.16 13.61
C GLY A 170 7.89 -10.65 14.90
N GLU A 171 7.52 -9.37 14.92
CA GLU A 171 6.71 -8.76 16.00
C GLU A 171 5.22 -8.99 15.77
#